data_AF-I7L8K3-F1
#
_entry.id   AF-I7L8K3-F1
#
_cell.length_a   1.000
_cell.length_b   1.000
_cell.length_c   1.000
_cell.angle_alpha   90.00
_cell.angle_beta   90.00
_cell.angle_gamma   90.00
#
_symmetry.space_group_name_H-M   'P 1'
#
loop_
_entity.id
_entity.type
_entity.pdbx_description
1 polymer ?
#
loop_
_entity_poly.entity_id
_entity_poly.type
_entity_poly.pdbx_seq_one_letter_code
_entity_poly.pdbx_strand_id
1 'polypeptide(L)' 'MAEASVLLGSIAFMVAVSTAIVILTRGKSTKNKDEIRIGLIGALAFGYIAWACVYMSQIKPFVDPE' A
#
# COMPACT_ATOMS: atom_id res chain seq x y z
N MET A 1 -14.59 -14.19 -6.23
CA MET A 1 -13.44 -14.93 -5.66
C MET A 1 -12.13 -14.29 -6.08
N ALA A 2 -11.87 -14.09 -7.38
CA ALA A 2 -10.65 -13.42 -7.87
C ALA A 2 -10.44 -12.01 -7.30
N GLU A 3 -11.45 -11.15 -7.31
CA GLU A 3 -11.36 -9.77 -6.78
C GLU A 3 -10.96 -9.70 -5.30
N ALA A 4 -11.58 -10.55 -4.48
CA ALA A 4 -11.27 -10.64 -3.06
C ALA A 4 -9.83 -11.11 -2.82
N SER A 5 -9.33 -12.05 -3.65
CA SER A 5 -7.94 -12.50 -3.57
C SER A 5 -6.94 -11.43 -4.01
N VAL A 6 -7.28 -10.58 -4.98
CA VAL A 6 -6.42 -9.46 -5.41
C VAL A 6 -6.32 -8.42 -4.31
N LEU A 7 -7.44 -8.06 -3.68
CA LEU A 7 -7.44 -7.14 -2.53
C LEU A 7 -6.67 -7.73 -1.34
N LEU A 8 -6.91 -8.98 -0.96
CA LEU A 8 -6.18 -9.63 0.14
C LEU A 8 -4.68 -9.75 -0.15
N GLY A 9 -4.31 -10.13 -1.37
CA GLY A 9 -2.92 -10.26 -1.79
C GLY A 9 -2.17 -8.92 -1.79
N SER A 10 -2.83 -7.86 -2.24
CA SER A 10 -2.26 -6.50 -2.25
C SER A 10 -2.13 -5.90 -0.85
N ILE A 11 -3.07 -6.19 0.07
CA ILE A 11 -2.92 -5.85 1.50
C ILE A 11 -1.70 -6.58 2.08
N ALA A 12 -1.58 -7.90 1.85
CA ALA A 12 -0.46 -8.68 2.34
C ALA A 12 0.89 -8.14 1.82
N PHE A 13 0.93 -7.77 0.55
CA PHE A 13 2.10 -7.12 -0.06
C PHE A 13 2.43 -5.78 0.61
N MET A 14 1.43 -4.92 0.85
CA MET A 14 1.62 -3.62 1.53
C MET A 14 2.18 -3.80 2.94
N VAL A 15 1.69 -4.77 3.70
CA VAL A 15 2.21 -5.12 5.03
C VAL A 15 3.65 -5.63 4.95
N ALA A 16 3.96 -6.49 3.98
CA ALA A 16 5.30 -7.02 3.78
C ALA A 16 6.31 -5.90 3.45
N VAL A 17 5.96 -4.99 2.56
CA VAL A 17 6.81 -3.84 2.20
C VAL A 17 6.99 -2.88 3.37
N SER A 18 5.92 -2.57 4.11
CA SER A 18 5.99 -1.74 5.32
C SER A 18 6.91 -2.36 6.36
N THR A 19 6.82 -3.68 6.55
CA THR A 19 7.70 -4.44 7.46
C THR A 19 9.16 -4.39 6.99
N ALA A 20 9.42 -4.56 5.70
CA ALA A 20 10.76 -4.44 5.12
C ALA A 20 11.36 -3.04 5.36
N ILE A 21 10.57 -1.97 5.18
CA ILE A 21 11.00 -0.60 5.46
C ILE A 21 11.42 -0.46 6.93
N VAL A 22 10.62 -0.97 7.87
CA VAL A 22 10.94 -0.93 9.30
C VAL A 22 12.24 -1.67 9.60
N ILE A 23 12.43 -2.87 9.04
CA ILE A 23 13.64 -3.68 9.22
C ILE A 23 14.87 -2.95 8.67
N LEU A 24 14.81 -2.46 7.42
CA LEU A 24 15.93 -1.80 6.74
C LEU A 24 16.34 -0.47 7.38
N THR A 25 15.40 0.19 8.06
CA THR A 25 15.67 1.44 8.80
C THR A 25 16.05 1.19 10.26
N ARG A 26 15.93 -0.04 10.77
CA ARG A 26 16.32 -0.41 12.14
C ARG A 26 17.85 -0.40 12.24
N GLY A 27 18.40 0.47 13.07
CA GLY A 27 19.85 0.55 13.33
C GLY A 27 20.63 1.58 12.52
N LYS A 28 19.99 2.32 11.60
CA LYS A 28 20.66 3.46 10.96
C LYS A 28 20.74 4.64 11.92
N SER A 29 21.95 5.18 12.10
CA SER A 29 22.22 6.44 12.82
C SER A 29 21.96 7.65 11.92
N THR A 30 20.80 7.68 11.26
CA THR A 30 20.39 8.83 10.45
C THR A 30 19.56 9.74 11.34
N LYS A 31 19.92 11.03 11.38
CA LYS A 31 19.32 12.04 12.28
C LYS A 31 17.79 12.13 12.16
N ASN A 32 17.22 11.71 11.03
CA ASN A 32 15.79 11.79 10.71
C ASN A 32 15.17 10.43 10.33
N LYS A 33 15.71 9.31 10.82
CA LYS A 33 15.26 7.95 10.44
C LYS A 33 13.76 7.72 10.66
N ASP A 34 13.18 8.29 11.71
CA ASP A 34 11.79 8.09 12.07
C ASP A 34 10.85 8.90 11.16
N GLU A 35 11.23 10.14 10.82
CA GLU A 35 10.53 10.95 9.82
C GLU A 35 10.53 10.28 8.44
N ILE A 36 11.69 9.75 8.01
CA ILE A 36 11.80 9.02 6.73
C ILE A 36 10.93 7.77 6.75
N ARG A 37 10.93 7.01 7.84
CA ARG A 37 10.11 5.81 7.99
C ARG A 37 8.62 6.14 7.92
N ILE A 38 8.18 7.15 8.69
CA ILE A 38 6.79 7.60 8.71
C ILE A 38 6.38 8.11 7.31
N GLY A 39 7.24 8.90 6.66
CA GLY A 39 7.00 9.41 5.32
C GLY A 39 6.86 8.30 4.28
N LEU A 40 7.77 7.31 4.29
CA LEU A 40 7.73 6.18 3.35
C LEU A 40 6.50 5.29 3.58
N ILE A 41 6.20 4.93 4.83
CA ILE A 41 5.03 4.10 5.14
C ILE A 41 3.74 4.87 4.83
N GLY A 42 3.69 6.16 5.16
CA GLY A 42 2.54 7.02 4.87
C GLY A 42 2.28 7.16 3.36
N ALA A 43 3.32 7.40 2.55
CA ALA A 43 3.20 7.47 1.11
C ALA A 43 2.75 6.13 0.50
N LEU A 44 3.29 5.01 0.99
CA LEU A 44 2.90 3.66 0.58
C LEU A 44 1.42 3.39 0.88
N ALA A 45 0.97 3.69 2.10
CA ALA A 45 -0.40 3.49 2.52
C ALA A 45 -1.38 4.37 1.73
N PHE A 46 -1.02 5.65 1.51
CA PHE A 46 -1.83 6.57 0.72
C PHE A 46 -1.97 6.09 -0.73
N GLY A 47 -0.85 5.71 -1.37
CA GLY A 47 -0.86 5.16 -2.73
C GLY A 47 -1.69 3.89 -2.84
N TYR A 48 -1.59 3.00 -1.85
CA TYR A 48 -2.39 1.79 -1.80
C TYR A 48 -3.89 2.08 -1.71
N ILE A 49 -4.31 2.99 -0.81
CA ILE A 49 -5.73 3.36 -0.66
C ILE A 49 -6.26 3.98 -1.96
N ALA A 50 -5.50 4.90 -2.56
CA ALA A 50 -5.88 5.52 -3.83
C ALA A 50 -6.08 4.47 -4.94
N TRP A 51 -5.14 3.54 -5.08
CA TRP A 51 -5.25 2.45 -6.04
C TRP A 51 -6.43 1.51 -5.72
N ALA A 52 -6.61 1.12 -4.46
CA ALA A 52 -7.67 0.21 -4.05
C ALA A 52 -9.06 0.79 -4.31
N CYS A 53 -9.26 2.09 -4.10
CA CYS A 53 -10.52 2.77 -4.44
C CYS A 53 -10.83 2.70 -5.93
N VAL A 54 -9.83 2.96 -6.78
CA VAL A 54 -9.98 2.87 -8.24
C VAL A 54 -10.22 1.42 -8.67
N TYR A 55 -9.50 0.47 -8.09
CA TYR A 55 -9.71 -0.95 -8.38
C TYR A 55 -11.14 -1.38 -8.03
N MET A 56 -11.60 -1.05 -6.82
CA MET A 56 -12.94 -1.41 -6.35
C MET A 56 -14.05 -0.76 -7.18
N SER A 57 -13.87 0.46 -7.66
CA SER A 57 -14.88 1.13 -8.50
C SER A 57 -15.07 0.46 -9.86
N GLN A 58 -14.07 -0.31 -10.32
CA GLN A 58 -14.08 -1.01 -11.60
C GLN A 58 -14.57 -2.47 -11.50
N ILE A 59 -14.76 -3.04 -10.29
CA ILE A 59 -15.20 -4.43 -10.12
C ILE A 59 -16.60 -4.67 -10.70
N LYS A 60 -17.49 -3.69 -10.53
CA LYS A 60 -18.84 -3.72 -11.09
C LYS A 60 -19.25 -2.28 -11.41
N PRO A 61 -18.78 -1.74 -12.55
CA PRO A 61 -19.03 -0.36 -12.90
C PRO A 61 -20.52 -0.15 -13.15
N PHE A 62 -21.02 1.05 -12.85
CA PHE A 62 -22.41 1.43 -13.10
C PHE A 62 -22.66 1.79 -14.57
N VAL A 63 -21.59 2.04 -15.32
CA VAL A 63 -21.61 2.45 -16.72
C VAL A 63 -20.62 1.58 -17.46
N ASP A 64 -21.09 0.93 -18.53
CA ASP A 64 -20.23 0.16 -19.42
C ASP A 64 -19.47 1.10 -20.38
N PRO A 65 -18.24 0.76 -20.79
CA PRO A 65 -17.51 1.54 -21.78
C PRO A 65 -18.22 1.50 -23.15
N GLU A 66 -18.19 2.62 -23.88
CA GLU A 66 -18.68 2.72 -25.27
C GLU A 66 -17.80 1.94 -26.27
#